data_AF-A0A382YL57-F1
#
_entry.id   AF-A0A382YL57-F1
#
_cell.length_a   1.000
_cell.length_b   1.000
_cell.length_c   1.000
_cell.angle_alpha   90.00
_cell.angle_beta   90.00
_cell.angle_gamma   90.00
#
_symmetry.space_group_name_H-M   'P 1'
#
loop_
_entity.id
_entity.type
_entity.pdbx_description
1 polymer ?
#
loop_
_entity_poly.entity_id
_entity_poly.type
_entity_poly.pdbx_seq_one_letter_code
_entity_poly.pdbx_strand_id
1 'polypeptide(L)'
;MDLKNLTELELYFANHFDTVLFSVLAEIYQSKGEYDRAKRVCEIGLEHHPNCSDGHYILSQAEMGMGNLAAAEKWMKKVLNQHPDHKSAATALPMVQEQLKRSPTTLKSSWKRAQSV
;
A
#
# COMPACT_ATOMS: atom_id res chain seq x y z
N MET A 1 8.80 -23.57 -1.75
CA MET A 1 9.33 -22.22 -1.50
C MET A 1 8.93 -21.82 -0.10
N ASP A 2 9.90 -21.45 0.71
CA ASP A 2 9.67 -20.88 2.04
C ASP A 2 9.41 -19.37 1.92
N LEU A 3 8.20 -18.92 2.25
CA LEU A 3 7.80 -17.50 2.20
C LEU A 3 8.52 -16.63 3.23
N LYS A 4 9.20 -17.24 4.21
CA LYS A 4 10.04 -16.53 5.19
C LYS A 4 11.47 -16.34 4.71
N ASN A 5 11.86 -17.05 3.64
CA ASN A 5 13.18 -16.90 3.04
C ASN A 5 13.13 -15.83 1.94
N LEU A 6 13.66 -14.65 2.26
CA LEU A 6 13.69 -13.51 1.34
C LEU A 6 14.33 -13.85 0.00
N THR A 7 15.44 -14.61 -0.01
CA THR A 7 16.16 -14.97 -1.24
C THR A 7 15.32 -15.89 -2.13
N GLU A 8 14.65 -16.89 -1.56
CA GLU A 8 13.76 -17.77 -2.34
C GLU A 8 12.58 -16.98 -2.92
N LEU A 9 12.01 -16.07 -2.14
CA LEU A 9 10.89 -15.23 -2.57
C LEU A 9 11.30 -14.24 -3.66
N GLU A 10 12.48 -13.62 -3.55
CA GLU A 10 13.06 -12.77 -4.59
C GLU A 10 13.28 -13.54 -5.90
N LEU A 11 13.89 -14.74 -5.81
CA LEU A 11 14.13 -15.59 -6.98
C LEU A 11 12.83 -16.03 -7.65
N TYR A 12 11.82 -16.38 -6.85
CA TYR A 12 10.53 -16.77 -7.40
C TYR A 12 9.82 -15.59 -8.07
N PHE A 13 9.78 -14.44 -7.42
CA PHE A 13 9.19 -13.22 -7.98
C PHE A 13 9.87 -12.81 -9.28
N ALA A 14 11.20 -12.87 -9.34
CA ALA A 14 11.98 -12.55 -10.54
C ALA A 14 11.67 -13.46 -11.75
N ASN A 15 11.12 -14.66 -11.51
CA ASN A 15 10.72 -15.59 -12.56
C ASN A 15 9.19 -15.60 -12.81
N HIS A 16 8.39 -14.94 -11.97
CA HIS A 16 6.93 -14.96 -12.00
C HIS A 16 6.36 -13.60 -11.57
N PHE A 17 6.51 -12.58 -12.42
CA PHE A 17 6.03 -11.22 -12.07
C PHE A 17 4.50 -11.13 -11.92
N ASP A 18 3.77 -12.09 -12.50
CA ASP A 18 2.33 -12.27 -12.35
C ASP A 18 1.93 -13.03 -11.08
N THR A 19 2.86 -13.34 -10.17
CA THR A 19 2.51 -13.92 -8.87
C THR A 19 1.81 -12.91 -7.97
N VAL A 20 0.82 -13.37 -7.21
CA VAL A 20 0.21 -12.56 -6.13
C VAL A 20 1.14 -12.36 -4.92
N LEU A 21 2.26 -13.09 -4.86
CA LEU A 21 3.21 -13.03 -3.74
C LEU A 21 4.08 -11.77 -3.71
N PHE A 22 3.94 -10.88 -4.70
CA PHE A 22 4.59 -9.57 -4.68
C PHE A 22 4.24 -8.78 -3.41
N SER A 23 3.01 -8.93 -2.89
CA SER A 23 2.56 -8.30 -1.66
C SER A 23 3.38 -8.75 -0.45
N VAL A 24 3.60 -10.06 -0.30
CA VAL A 24 4.41 -10.65 0.78
C VAL A 24 5.85 -10.15 0.70
N LEU A 25 6.44 -10.12 -0.49
CA LEU A 25 7.80 -9.63 -0.68
C LEU A 25 7.92 -8.14 -0.34
N ALA A 26 6.95 -7.33 -0.77
CA ALA A 26 6.90 -5.91 -0.46
C ALA A 26 6.71 -5.65 1.05
N GLU A 27 5.89 -6.43 1.75
CA GLU A 27 5.74 -6.35 3.21
C GLU A 27 7.03 -6.67 3.96
N ILE A 28 7.78 -7.69 3.50
CA ILE A 28 9.10 -8.00 4.06
C ILE A 28 10.03 -6.80 3.90
N TYR A 29 10.11 -6.18 2.71
CA TYR A 29 10.92 -4.97 2.53
C TYR A 29 10.47 -3.82 3.42
N GLN A 30 9.17 -3.58 3.57
CA GLN A 30 8.65 -2.55 4.46
C GLN A 30 9.06 -2.79 5.92
N SER A 31 9.01 -4.04 6.40
CA SER A 31 9.44 -4.40 7.76
C SER A 31 10.92 -4.10 8.02
N LYS A 32 11.73 -4.04 6.95
CA LYS A 32 13.16 -3.73 6.99
C LYS A 32 13.45 -2.24 6.70
N GLY A 33 12.43 -1.42 6.47
CA GLY A 33 12.56 -0.02 6.08
C GLY A 33 13.02 0.19 4.63
N GLU A 34 13.05 -0.85 3.81
CA GLU A 34 13.49 -0.82 2.41
C GLU A 34 12.35 -0.38 1.49
N TYR A 35 11.79 0.81 1.71
CA TYR A 35 10.57 1.28 1.07
C TYR A 35 10.68 1.42 -0.46
N ASP A 36 11.84 1.82 -0.98
CA ASP A 36 12.11 1.85 -2.42
C ASP A 36 11.93 0.47 -3.06
N ARG A 37 12.46 -0.59 -2.43
CA ARG A 37 12.31 -1.96 -2.94
C ARG A 37 10.88 -2.45 -2.84
N ALA A 38 10.20 -2.16 -1.72
CA ALA A 38 8.79 -2.47 -1.56
C ALA A 38 7.94 -1.85 -2.68
N LYS A 39 8.17 -0.55 -2.97
CA LYS A 39 7.50 0.16 -4.06
C LYS A 39 7.72 -0.52 -5.40
N ARG A 40 8.97 -0.86 -5.76
CA ARG A 40 9.28 -1.48 -7.07
C ARG A 40 8.59 -2.82 -7.25
N VAL A 41 8.58 -3.66 -6.20
CA VAL A 41 7.87 -4.94 -6.24
C VAL A 41 6.36 -4.74 -6.39
N CYS A 42 5.78 -3.77 -5.67
CA CYS A 42 4.36 -3.43 -5.85
C CYS A 42 4.07 -2.92 -7.25
N GLU A 43 4.87 -2.02 -7.81
CA GLU A 43 4.68 -1.50 -9.17
C GLU A 43 4.64 -2.64 -10.20
N ILE A 44 5.64 -3.54 -10.17
CA ILE A 44 5.71 -4.68 -11.08
C ILE A 44 4.52 -5.62 -10.88
N GLY A 45 4.21 -6.01 -9.64
CA GLY A 45 3.09 -6.92 -9.37
C GLY A 45 1.73 -6.34 -9.77
N LEU A 46 1.54 -5.02 -9.59
CA LEU A 46 0.31 -4.32 -9.95
C LEU A 46 0.16 -4.11 -11.47
N GLU A 47 1.23 -4.20 -12.26
CA GLU A 47 1.11 -4.25 -13.73
C GLU A 47 0.32 -5.51 -14.18
N HIS A 48 0.52 -6.62 -13.48
CA HIS A 48 -0.20 -7.88 -13.72
C HIS A 48 -1.52 -7.98 -12.94
N HIS A 49 -1.59 -7.34 -11.77
CA HIS A 49 -2.77 -7.34 -10.88
C HIS A 49 -3.32 -5.93 -10.63
N PRO A 50 -3.80 -5.21 -11.65
CA PRO A 50 -4.13 -3.77 -11.57
C PRO A 50 -5.30 -3.42 -10.64
N ASN A 51 -6.01 -4.43 -10.15
CA ASN A 51 -7.16 -4.31 -9.23
C ASN A 51 -6.86 -4.92 -7.83
N CYS A 52 -5.63 -5.33 -7.54
CA CYS A 52 -5.26 -5.84 -6.22
C CYS A 52 -5.23 -4.71 -5.19
N SER A 53 -6.25 -4.61 -4.36
CA SER A 53 -6.38 -3.52 -3.38
C SER A 53 -5.35 -3.61 -2.25
N ASP A 54 -5.01 -4.83 -1.80
CA ASP A 54 -3.91 -5.04 -0.84
C ASP A 54 -2.59 -4.52 -1.41
N GLY A 55 -2.29 -4.82 -2.69
CA GLY A 55 -1.10 -4.31 -3.37
C GLY A 55 -1.05 -2.79 -3.46
N HIS A 56 -2.19 -2.14 -3.74
CA HIS A 56 -2.26 -0.66 -3.71
C HIS A 56 -2.10 -0.10 -2.29
N TYR A 57 -2.61 -0.79 -1.26
CA TYR A 57 -2.43 -0.36 0.13
C TYR A 57 -0.96 -0.48 0.56
N ILE A 58 -0.30 -1.60 0.27
CA ILE A 58 1.13 -1.83 0.51
C ILE A 58 1.97 -0.77 -0.23
N LEU A 59 1.65 -0.46 -1.50
CA LEU A 59 2.29 0.62 -2.23
C LEU A 59 2.09 1.99 -1.55
N SER A 60 0.90 2.25 -1.02
CA SER A 60 0.64 3.48 -0.27
C SER A 60 1.50 3.60 0.99
N GLN A 61 1.71 2.49 1.70
CA GLN A 61 2.57 2.45 2.89
C GLN A 61 4.05 2.64 2.52
N ALA A 62 4.51 2.05 1.42
CA ALA A 62 5.85 2.30 0.90
C ALA A 62 6.07 3.79 0.57
N GLU A 63 5.12 4.42 -0.13
CA GLU A 63 5.17 5.87 -0.41
C GLU A 63 5.16 6.71 0.87
N MET A 64 4.42 6.30 1.92
CA MET A 64 4.50 6.96 3.24
C MET A 64 5.88 6.85 3.86
N GLY A 65 6.49 5.66 3.84
CA GLY A 65 7.83 5.41 4.39
C GLY A 65 8.91 6.23 3.68
N MET A 66 8.70 6.55 2.40
CA MET A 66 9.55 7.45 1.61
C MET A 66 9.25 8.95 1.82
N GLY A 67 8.23 9.30 2.61
CA GLY A 67 7.78 10.68 2.80
C GLY A 67 6.91 11.24 1.67
N ASN A 68 6.54 10.42 0.69
CA ASN A 68 5.70 10.80 -0.46
C ASN A 68 4.21 10.78 -0.10
N LEU A 69 3.83 11.55 0.92
CA LEU A 69 2.48 11.53 1.51
C LEU A 69 1.36 11.77 0.49
N ALA A 70 1.57 12.60 -0.52
CA ALA A 70 0.59 12.85 -1.57
C ALA A 70 0.33 11.61 -2.44
N ALA A 71 1.37 10.82 -2.73
CA ALA A 71 1.23 9.56 -3.46
C ALA A 71 0.55 8.49 -2.60
N ALA A 72 0.91 8.42 -1.31
CA ALA A 72 0.22 7.56 -0.35
C ALA A 72 -1.28 7.86 -0.28
N GLU A 73 -1.66 9.13 -0.15
CA GLU A 73 -3.07 9.55 -0.14
C GLU A 73 -3.80 9.11 -1.41
N LYS A 74 -3.17 9.28 -2.59
CA LYS A 74 -3.75 8.86 -3.88
C LYS A 74 -4.06 7.37 -3.90
N TRP A 75 -3.11 6.53 -3.47
CA TRP A 75 -3.28 5.08 -3.48
C TRP A 75 -4.31 4.61 -2.44
N MET A 76 -4.31 5.18 -1.23
CA MET A 76 -5.34 4.88 -0.22
C MET A 76 -6.74 5.24 -0.69
N LYS A 77 -6.91 6.37 -1.41
CA LYS A 77 -8.19 6.72 -2.04
C LYS A 77 -8.59 5.70 -3.10
N LYS A 78 -7.64 5.19 -3.92
CA LYS A 78 -7.92 4.13 -4.89
C LYS A 78 -8.43 2.86 -4.20
N VAL A 79 -7.77 2.44 -3.13
CA VAL A 79 -8.19 1.29 -2.30
C VAL A 79 -9.62 1.49 -1.80
N LEU A 80 -9.91 2.64 -1.19
CA LEU A 80 -11.23 2.91 -0.61
C LEU A 80 -12.34 3.16 -1.65
N ASN A 81 -11.99 3.45 -2.91
CA ASN A 81 -12.96 3.51 -3.99
C ASN A 81 -13.36 2.09 -4.45
N GLN A 82 -12.46 1.11 -4.34
CA GLN A 82 -12.72 -0.28 -4.69
C GLN A 82 -13.35 -1.05 -3.52
N HIS A 83 -12.84 -0.84 -2.31
CA HIS A 83 -13.28 -1.46 -1.07
C HIS A 83 -13.50 -0.38 0.00
N PRO A 84 -14.71 0.21 0.05
CA PRO A 84 -15.04 1.27 1.01
C PRO A 84 -14.86 0.88 2.48
N ASP A 85 -14.93 -0.42 2.79
CA ASP A 85 -14.79 -1.04 4.11
C ASP A 85 -13.37 -1.51 4.44
N HIS A 86 -12.38 -1.20 3.59
CA HIS A 86 -10.99 -1.57 3.85
C HIS A 86 -10.44 -0.82 5.08
N LYS A 87 -10.49 -1.48 6.23
CA LYS A 87 -10.15 -0.92 7.55
C LYS A 87 -8.81 -0.19 7.58
N SER A 88 -7.73 -0.83 7.15
CA SER A 88 -6.38 -0.24 7.26
C SER A 88 -6.24 1.06 6.46
N ALA A 89 -6.72 1.09 5.21
CA ALA A 89 -6.73 2.29 4.39
C ALA A 89 -7.66 3.39 4.95
N ALA A 90 -8.83 3.02 5.46
CA ALA A 90 -9.78 3.97 6.04
C ALA A 90 -9.21 4.64 7.30
N THR A 91 -8.50 3.91 8.15
CA THR A 91 -7.86 4.42 9.36
C THR A 91 -6.60 5.24 9.05
N ALA A 92 -5.80 4.83 8.07
CA ALA A 92 -4.54 5.51 7.73
C ALA A 92 -4.74 6.80 6.92
N LEU A 93 -5.75 6.85 6.04
CA LEU A 93 -6.01 8.02 5.18
C LEU A 93 -6.13 9.35 5.94
N PRO A 94 -6.95 9.50 6.99
CA PRO A 94 -7.06 10.77 7.71
C PRO A 94 -5.73 11.20 8.34
N MET A 95 -4.92 10.26 8.85
CA MET A 95 -3.60 10.56 9.42
C MET A 95 -2.65 11.15 8.36
N VAL A 96 -2.62 10.58 7.16
CA VAL A 96 -1.84 11.13 6.03
C VAL A 96 -2.34 12.51 5.63
N GLN A 97 -3.66 12.71 5.62
CA GLN A 97 -4.28 13.97 5.25
C GLN A 97 -4.02 15.10 6.26
N GLU A 98 -3.90 14.77 7.55
CA GLU A 98 -3.51 15.74 8.59
C GLU A 98 -2.08 16.23 8.37
N GLN A 99 -1.14 15.32 8.09
CA GLN A 99 0.24 15.69 7.79
C GLN A 99 0.34 16.55 6.51
N LEU A 100 -0.49 16.25 5.50
CA LEU A 100 -0.62 17.05 4.29
C LEU A 100 -1.38 18.37 4.48
N LYS A 101 -1.90 18.65 5.69
CA LYS A 101 -2.74 19.84 5.99
C LYS A 101 -3.93 19.97 5.02
N ARG A 102 -4.56 18.85 4.68
CA ARG A 102 -5.78 18.87 3.85
C ARG A 102 -6.90 19.64 4.55
N SER A 103 -7.85 20.13 3.76
CA SER A 103 -8.92 20.99 4.26
C SER A 103 -9.75 20.31 5.37
N PRO A 104 -10.35 21.08 6.30
CA PRO A 104 -11.18 20.53 7.36
C PRO A 104 -12.35 19.67 6.86
N THR A 105 -12.92 20.00 5.70
CA THR A 105 -14.01 19.23 5.09
C THR A 105 -13.53 17.86 4.62
N THR A 106 -12.33 17.79 4.02
CA THR A 106 -11.69 16.52 3.65
C THR A 106 -11.45 15.65 4.87
N LEU A 107 -10.83 16.22 5.92
CA LEU A 107 -10.52 15.50 7.16
C LEU A 107 -11.77 14.97 7.84
N LYS A 108 -12.81 15.81 7.97
CA LYS A 108 -14.10 15.40 8.56
C LYS A 108 -14.71 14.22 7.81
N SER A 109 -14.64 14.22 6.48
CA SER A 109 -15.18 13.10 5.69
C SER A 109 -14.38 11.81 5.90
N SER A 110 -13.05 11.89 5.91
CA SER A 110 -12.19 10.72 6.09
C SER A 110 -12.30 10.15 7.51
N TRP A 111 -12.29 11.00 8.54
CA TRP A 111 -12.48 10.58 9.94
C TRP A 111 -13.84 9.92 10.17
N LYS A 112 -14.91 10.46 9.56
CA LYS A 112 -16.23 9.82 9.62
C LYS A 112 -16.20 8.41 9.01
N ARG A 113 -15.50 8.22 7.89
CA ARG A 113 -15.35 6.90 7.27
C ARG A 113 -14.56 5.95 8.19
N ALA A 114 -13.44 6.39 8.74
CA ALA A 114 -12.61 5.60 9.65
C ALA A 114 -13.39 5.07 10.87
N GLN A 115 -14.36 5.83 11.38
CA GLN A 115 -15.23 5.42 12.49
C GLN A 115 -16.33 4.42 12.11
N SER A 116 -16.61 4.28 10.81
CA SER A 116 -17.73 3.49 10.30
C SER A 116 -17.36 2.11 9.73
N VAL A 117 -16.06 1.81 9.63
CA VAL A 117 -15.53 0.55 9.09
C VAL A 117 -15.21 -0.48 10.17
#